data_AF-A0A845W0U4-F1
#
_entry.id   AF-A0A845W0U4-F1
#
_cell.length_a   1.000
_cell.length_b   1.000
_cell.length_c   1.000
_cell.angle_alpha   90.00
_cell.angle_beta   90.00
_cell.angle_gamma   90.00
#
_symmetry.space_group_name_H-M   'P 1'
#
loop_
_entity.id
_entity.type
_entity.pdbx_description
1 polymer ?
#
loop_
_entity_poly.entity_id
_entity_poly.type
_entity_poly.pdbx_seq_one_letter_code
_entity_poly.pdbx_strand_id
1 'polypeptide(L)'
;MDNSSSHKSHQVRSKEKEWLEMGLYLFFLPTYSPELNLIEGEWHQLKTHQISGRMFEDEYDLALAVKEGINKRSCEVGYQLQQWTISENIDSKNDQVFNV
;
A
#
# COMPACT_ATOMS: atom_id res chain seq x y z
N MET A 1 3.24 -11.44 -0.56
CA MET A 1 3.13 -10.94 0.82
C MET A 1 4.29 -11.50 1.63
N ASP A 2 4.80 -10.71 2.57
CA ASP A 2 5.74 -11.21 3.56
C ASP A 2 5.06 -12.20 4.54
N ASN A 3 5.83 -12.71 5.49
CA ASN A 3 5.35 -13.68 6.48
C ASN A 3 4.88 -13.03 7.80
N SER A 4 4.44 -11.76 7.78
CA SER A 4 3.86 -11.11 8.95
C SER A 4 2.70 -11.92 9.54
N SER A 5 2.57 -11.94 10.87
CA SER A 5 1.56 -12.73 11.58
C SER A 5 0.13 -12.33 11.20
N SER A 6 -0.10 -11.06 10.87
CA SER A 6 -1.39 -10.55 10.38
C SER A 6 -1.82 -11.24 9.08
N HIS A 7 -0.89 -11.45 8.13
CA HIS A 7 -1.15 -12.13 6.85
C HIS A 7 -1.47 -13.62 6.99
N LYS A 8 -1.12 -14.24 8.13
CA LYS A 8 -1.39 -15.65 8.42
C LYS A 8 -2.47 -15.85 9.49
N SER A 9 -3.12 -14.76 9.91
CA SER A 9 -4.15 -14.79 10.95
C SER A 9 -5.36 -15.63 10.56
N HIS A 10 -6.14 -16.04 11.56
CA HIS A 10 -7.37 -16.79 11.34
C HIS A 10 -8.35 -16.03 10.44
N GLN A 11 -8.46 -14.70 10.62
CA GLN A 11 -9.36 -13.85 9.82
C GLN A 11 -8.98 -13.90 8.33
N VAL A 12 -7.70 -13.79 8.02
CA VAL A 12 -7.20 -13.87 6.63
C VAL A 12 -7.48 -15.25 6.03
N ARG A 13 -7.14 -16.33 6.76
CA ARG A 13 -7.40 -17.70 6.29
C ARG A 13 -8.88 -17.99 6.07
N SER A 14 -9.77 -17.44 6.92
CA SER A 14 -11.21 -17.63 6.74
C SER A 14 -11.76 -16.96 5.47
N LYS A 15 -11.09 -15.92 4.96
CA LYS A 15 -11.46 -15.18 3.74
C LYS A 15 -10.76 -15.66 2.48
N GLU A 16 -9.68 -16.42 2.60
CA GLU A 16 -8.86 -16.88 1.49
C GLU A 16 -9.68 -17.61 0.39
N LYS A 17 -10.64 -18.47 0.79
CA LYS A 17 -11.52 -19.16 -0.17
C LYS A 17 -12.43 -18.20 -0.93
N GLU A 18 -13.06 -17.26 -0.23
CA GLU A 18 -13.94 -16.24 -0.82
C GLU A 18 -13.17 -15.38 -1.83
N TRP A 19 -11.96 -14.95 -1.45
CA TRP A 19 -11.09 -14.17 -2.33
C TRP A 19 -10.61 -14.96 -3.54
N LEU A 20 -10.30 -16.25 -3.38
CA LEU A 20 -9.95 -17.13 -4.49
C LEU A 20 -11.09 -17.25 -5.50
N GLU A 21 -12.34 -17.38 -5.03
CA GLU A 21 -13.53 -17.41 -5.89
C GLU A 21 -13.77 -16.07 -6.62
N MET A 22 -13.31 -14.95 -6.03
CA MET A 22 -13.29 -13.62 -6.67
C MET A 22 -12.07 -13.40 -7.59
N GLY A 23 -11.17 -14.37 -7.71
CA GLY A 23 -9.97 -14.28 -8.55
C GLY A 23 -8.75 -13.60 -7.89
N LEU A 24 -8.77 -13.39 -6.57
CA LEU A 24 -7.63 -12.89 -5.80
C LEU A 24 -6.82 -14.07 -5.22
N TYR A 25 -5.54 -14.12 -5.58
CA TYR A 25 -4.61 -15.17 -5.14
C TYR A 25 -3.58 -14.62 -4.16
N LEU A 26 -3.41 -15.30 -3.02
CA LEU A 26 -2.40 -14.93 -2.03
C LEU A 26 -1.10 -15.69 -2.28
N PHE A 27 -0.03 -14.96 -2.62
CA PHE A 27 1.31 -15.51 -2.76
C PHE A 27 2.20 -15.08 -1.59
N PHE A 28 2.79 -16.04 -0.89
CA PHE A 28 3.70 -15.80 0.22
C PHE A 28 5.15 -15.96 -0.22
N LEU A 29 5.97 -14.96 0.10
CA LEU A 29 7.41 -15.00 -0.15
C LEU A 29 8.09 -16.00 0.81
N PRO A 30 9.28 -16.55 0.46
CA PRO A 30 10.13 -17.25 1.41
C PRO A 30 10.41 -16.40 2.65
N THR A 31 10.68 -17.06 3.78
CA THR A 31 10.99 -16.37 5.03
C THR A 31 12.30 -15.58 4.90
N TYR A 32 12.32 -14.35 5.43
CA TYR A 32 13.48 -13.44 5.41
C TYR A 32 13.98 -13.07 4.00
N SER A 33 13.06 -12.95 3.02
CA SER A 33 13.38 -12.51 1.66
C SER A 33 12.81 -11.12 1.31
N PRO A 34 13.26 -10.04 1.98
CA PRO A 34 12.82 -8.68 1.65
C PRO A 34 13.18 -8.25 0.22
N GLU A 35 14.26 -8.80 -0.35
CA GLU A 35 14.70 -8.54 -1.73
C GLU A 35 13.70 -9.00 -2.78
N LEU A 36 12.81 -9.93 -2.43
CA LEU A 36 11.74 -10.40 -3.32
C LEU A 36 10.45 -9.57 -3.19
N ASN A 37 10.39 -8.67 -2.20
CA ASN A 37 9.23 -7.81 -1.97
C ASN A 37 9.41 -6.48 -2.71
N LEU A 38 8.77 -6.34 -3.88
CA LEU A 38 8.92 -5.19 -4.77
C LEU A 38 8.69 -3.83 -4.09
N ILE A 39 7.79 -3.78 -3.09
CA ILE A 39 7.47 -2.53 -2.38
C ILE A 39 8.65 -2.01 -1.54
N GLU A 40 9.59 -2.87 -1.13
CA GLU A 40 10.77 -2.46 -0.37
C GLU A 40 11.65 -1.49 -1.18
N GLY A 41 11.78 -1.74 -2.48
CA GLY A 41 12.49 -0.85 -3.40
C GLY A 41 11.84 0.53 -3.47
N GLU A 42 10.51 0.57 -3.59
CA GLU A 42 9.77 1.84 -3.62
C GLU A 42 9.89 2.62 -2.31
N TRP A 43 9.78 1.95 -1.15
CA TRP A 43 9.99 2.59 0.14
C TRP A 43 11.40 3.09 0.35
N HIS A 44 12.41 2.34 -0.10
CA HIS A 44 13.79 2.79 -0.04
C HIS A 44 13.99 4.07 -0.83
N GLN A 45 13.46 4.12 -2.06
CA GLN A 45 13.55 5.30 -2.91
C GLN A 45 12.84 6.50 -2.27
N LEU A 46 11.60 6.30 -1.82
CA LEU A 46 10.80 7.35 -1.16
C LEU A 46 11.54 7.98 0.02
N LYS A 47 12.08 7.15 0.92
CA LYS A 47 12.81 7.61 2.10
C LYS A 47 14.12 8.32 1.74
N THR A 48 14.84 7.83 0.74
CA THR A 48 16.16 8.35 0.36
C THR A 48 16.08 9.64 -0.46
N HIS A 49 15.05 9.79 -1.30
CA HIS A 49 15.02 10.87 -2.29
C HIS A 49 13.86 11.86 -2.11
N GLN A 50 12.70 11.45 -1.59
CA GLN A 50 11.52 12.30 -1.52
C GLN A 50 11.34 12.93 -0.14
N ILE A 51 11.62 12.18 0.94
CA ILE A 51 11.44 12.67 2.32
C ILE A 51 12.72 12.74 3.14
N SER A 52 13.87 12.46 2.53
CA SER A 52 15.18 12.48 3.21
C SER A 52 15.50 13.85 3.81
N GLY A 53 15.97 13.85 5.06
CA GLY A 53 16.37 15.07 5.78
C GLY A 53 15.23 16.00 6.18
N ARG A 54 13.98 15.63 5.93
CA ARG A 54 12.80 16.39 6.40
C ARG A 54 12.48 16.04 7.85
N MET A 55 12.00 17.03 8.58
CA MET A 55 11.38 16.86 9.90
C MET A 55 9.90 17.19 9.76
N PHE A 56 9.06 16.47 10.49
CA PHE A 56 7.60 16.63 10.43
C PHE A 56 7.09 16.93 11.83
N GLU A 57 6.14 17.85 11.94
CA GLU A 57 5.59 18.27 13.23
C GLU A 57 4.64 17.22 13.81
N ASP A 58 3.84 16.59 12.94
CA ASP A 58 2.87 15.57 13.30
C ASP A 58 2.73 14.49 12.20
N GLU A 59 1.86 13.51 12.45
CA GLU A 59 1.56 12.43 11.51
C GLU A 59 0.91 12.95 10.22
N TYR A 60 0.14 14.04 10.30
CA TYR A 60 -0.55 14.58 9.13
C TYR A 60 0.44 15.19 8.13
N ASP A 61 1.41 15.95 8.62
CA ASP A 61 2.50 16.51 7.82
C ASP A 61 3.35 15.40 7.16
N LEU A 62 3.68 14.35 7.92
CA LEU A 62 4.35 13.17 7.37
C LEU A 62 3.51 12.50 6.26
N ALA A 63 2.21 12.31 6.49
CA ALA A 63 1.31 11.67 5.53
C ALA A 63 1.19 12.50 4.24
N LEU A 64 1.13 13.83 4.33
CA LEU A 64 1.16 14.72 3.17
C LEU A 64 2.47 14.59 2.39
N ALA A 65 3.60 14.62 3.08
CA ALA A 65 4.91 14.47 2.45
C ALA A 65 5.10 13.11 1.76
N VAL A 66 4.56 12.04 2.33
CA VAL A 66 4.53 10.71 1.71
C VAL A 66 3.68 10.72 0.45
N LYS A 67 2.46 11.30 0.50
CA LYS A 67 1.58 11.41 -0.68
C LYS A 67 2.22 12.20 -1.81
N GLU A 68 2.82 13.36 -1.50
CA GLU A 68 3.58 14.16 -2.46
C GLU A 68 4.75 13.38 -3.05
N GLY A 69 5.49 12.66 -2.22
CA GLY A 69 6.62 11.85 -2.66
C GLY A 69 6.18 10.73 -3.62
N ILE A 70 5.08 10.04 -3.33
CA ILE A 70 4.51 9.02 -4.21
C ILE A 70 4.04 9.63 -5.54
N ASN A 71 3.30 10.76 -5.49
CA ASN A 71 2.86 11.49 -6.69
C ASN A 71 4.02 11.95 -7.58
N LYS A 72 5.08 12.47 -6.98
CA LYS A 72 6.27 12.88 -7.73
C LYS A 72 6.91 11.68 -8.43
N ARG A 73 7.09 10.57 -7.72
CA ARG A 73 7.68 9.34 -8.28
C ARG A 73 6.83 8.74 -9.38
N SER A 74 5.51 8.75 -9.25
CA SER A 74 4.64 8.19 -10.30
C SER A 74 4.77 8.98 -11.59
N CYS A 75 4.87 10.32 -11.53
CA CYS A 75 5.14 11.16 -12.70
C CYS A 75 6.50 10.86 -13.33
N GLU A 76 7.54 10.63 -12.51
CA GLU A 76 8.89 10.30 -13.00
C GLU A 76 8.95 8.95 -13.72
N VAL A 77 8.21 7.95 -13.24
CA VAL A 77 8.21 6.58 -13.81
C VAL A 77 7.09 6.38 -14.84
N GLY A 78 6.17 7.33 -14.99
CA GLY A 78 5.04 7.27 -15.92
C GLY A 78 3.90 6.38 -15.44
N TYR A 79 3.74 6.20 -14.14
CA TYR A 79 2.60 5.48 -13.55
C TYR A 79 1.42 6.41 -13.28
N GLN A 80 0.21 5.91 -13.55
CA GLN A 80 -1.02 6.54 -13.08
C GLN A 80 -1.29 6.12 -11.64
N LEU A 81 -1.44 7.07 -10.74
CA LEU A 81 -1.85 6.80 -9.37
C LEU A 81 -3.36 6.81 -9.23
N GLN A 82 -3.85 5.93 -8.36
CA GLN A 82 -5.22 5.90 -7.89
C GLN A 82 -5.20 5.99 -6.38
N GLN A 83 -5.94 6.94 -5.83
CA GLN A 83 -6.12 7.09 -4.40
C GLN A 83 -7.52 6.62 -4.01
N TRP A 84 -7.59 5.72 -3.06
CA TRP A 84 -8.83 5.18 -2.54
C TRP A 84 -9.02 5.65 -1.09
N THR A 85 -10.20 6.19 -0.79
CA THR A 85 -10.59 6.53 0.59
C THR A 85 -11.53 5.45 1.09
N ILE A 86 -11.11 4.70 2.11
CA ILE A 86 -11.98 3.70 2.73
C ILE A 86 -12.97 4.45 3.64
N SER A 87 -14.22 4.57 3.21
CA SER A 87 -15.30 5.08 4.06
C SER A 87 -15.75 4.03 5.07
N GLU A 88 -16.04 4.43 6.32
CA GLU A 88 -16.42 3.55 7.45
C GLU A 88 -17.79 2.85 7.32
N ASN A 89 -18.33 2.65 6.11
CA ASN A 89 -19.54 1.87 5.89
C ASN A 89 -19.36 0.99 4.66
N ILE A 90 -18.92 -0.26 4.87
CA ILE A 90 -18.95 -1.31 3.85
C ILE A 90 -20.37 -1.87 3.82
N ASP A 91 -21.31 -1.04 3.38
CA ASP A 91 -22.65 -1.42 2.94
C ASP A 91 -23.21 -0.28 2.08
N SER A 92 -22.64 -0.10 0.90
CA SER A 92 -23.40 0.25 -0.30
C SER A 92 -22.44 0.30 -1.50
N LYS A 93 -22.84 -0.37 -2.57
CA LYS A 93 -22.29 -0.18 -3.91
C LYS A 93 -22.31 1.32 -4.22
N ASN A 94 -21.15 1.96 -4.22
CA ASN A 94 -20.77 3.11 -5.06
C ASN A 94 -19.45 3.69 -4.54
N ASP A 95 -18.33 3.17 -5.07
CA ASP A 95 -17.05 3.89 -4.96
C ASP A 95 -17.14 5.17 -5.79
N GLN A 96 -17.35 6.30 -5.13
CA GLN A 96 -17.13 7.62 -5.71
C GLN A 96 -15.62 7.84 -5.77
N VAL A 97 -15.04 7.65 -6.95
CA VAL A 97 -13.66 8.01 -7.24
C VAL A 97 -13.57 9.54 -7.25
N PHE A 98 -13.04 10.11 -6.17
CA PHE A 98 -12.65 11.52 -6.16
C PHE A 98 -11.28 11.63 -6.82
N ASN A 99 -11.27 12.14 -8.05
CA ASN A 99 -10.05 12.64 -8.68
C ASN A 99 -9.73 14.01 -8.06
N VAL A 100 -8.55 14.13 -7.46
CA VAL A 100 -7.88 15.42 -7.23
C VAL A 100 -6.87 15.62 -8.35
#